data_AF-Q2VK51-F1
#
_entry.id   AF-Q2VK51-F1
#
_cell.length_a   1.000
_cell.length_b   1.000
_cell.length_c   1.000
_cell.angle_alpha   90.00
_cell.angle_beta   90.00
_cell.angle_gamma   90.00
#
_symmetry.space_group_name_H-M   'P 1'
#
loop_
_entity.id
_entity.type
_entity.pdbx_description
1 polymer ?
#
loop_
_entity_poly.entity_id
_entity_poly.type
_entity_poly.pdbx_seq_one_letter_code
_entity_poly.pdbx_strand_id
1 'polypeptide(L)'
;MGDLEINLTEALCGYTYCFKHLNGRQVCMATKPGEVLRHNNIKMMKGIGMPVFTKPEDHGDLFVQFKVNFPPDGFATPEQLATLETVLPPRVKITAPAGAQHVEMTDYKPQPRLPDTDDEDEAHFNGVQCQ
;
A
#
# COMPACT_ATOMS: atom_id res chain seq x y z
N MET A 1 15.05 5.57 -0.41
CA MET A 1 14.03 6.33 -1.16
C MET A 1 12.77 6.22 -0.32
N GLY A 2 12.28 7.32 0.22
CA GLY A 2 11.09 7.28 1.09
C GLY A 2 9.84 7.13 0.25
N ASP A 3 8.90 6.31 0.70
CA ASP A 3 7.59 6.22 0.09
C ASP A 3 6.83 7.53 0.31
N LEU A 4 6.06 7.95 -0.70
CA LEU A 4 5.10 9.01 -0.51
C LEU A 4 3.80 8.43 0.04
N GLU A 5 3.53 8.74 1.30
CA GLU A 5 2.32 8.29 1.96
C GLU A 5 1.11 9.12 1.52
N ILE A 6 0.07 8.43 1.08
CA ILE A 6 -1.21 9.03 0.66
C ILE A 6 -2.37 8.26 1.29
N ASN A 7 -3.47 8.95 1.54
CA ASN A 7 -4.68 8.31 2.04
C ASN A 7 -5.49 7.67 0.89
N LEU A 8 -6.35 6.70 1.23
CA LEU A 8 -7.19 6.01 0.24
C LEU A 8 -8.04 6.97 -0.63
N THR A 9 -8.56 8.05 -0.04
CA THR A 9 -9.31 9.07 -0.79
C THR A 9 -8.46 9.73 -1.86
N GLU A 10 -7.22 10.11 -1.54
CA GLU A 10 -6.29 10.73 -2.48
C GLU A 10 -5.90 9.76 -3.60
N ALA A 11 -5.72 8.49 -3.23
CA ALA A 11 -5.40 7.41 -4.16
C ALA A 11 -6.50 7.15 -5.20
N LEU A 12 -7.78 7.37 -4.85
CA LEU A 12 -8.92 7.11 -5.72
C LEU A 12 -9.50 8.37 -6.39
N CYS A 13 -9.55 9.47 -5.65
CA CYS A 13 -10.25 10.69 -6.02
C CYS A 13 -9.32 11.79 -6.53
N GLY A 14 -8.03 11.48 -6.73
CA GLY A 14 -7.03 12.43 -7.20
C GLY A 14 -6.24 13.03 -6.04
N TYR A 15 -4.99 13.38 -6.35
CA TYR A 15 -4.01 13.81 -5.38
C TYR A 15 -3.16 14.92 -5.99
N THR A 16 -2.74 15.90 -5.18
CA THR A 16 -1.78 16.92 -5.60
C THR A 16 -0.70 17.06 -4.53
N TYR A 17 0.55 16.91 -4.93
CA TYR A 17 1.72 17.03 -4.06
C TYR A 17 2.71 18.02 -4.64
N CYS A 18 3.11 19.00 -3.83
CA CYS A 18 4.11 19.99 -4.19
C CYS A 18 5.30 19.88 -3.23
N PHE A 19 6.51 19.93 -3.77
CA PHE A 19 7.73 19.96 -2.99
C PHE A 19 8.75 20.92 -3.59
N LYS A 20 9.69 21.35 -2.76
CA LYS A 20 10.81 22.16 -3.18
C LYS A 20 11.92 21.26 -3.70
N HIS A 21 12.22 21.35 -4.99
CA HIS A 21 13.32 20.63 -5.61
C HIS A 21 14.68 21.20 -5.17
N LEU A 22 15.77 20.44 -5.34
CA LEU A 22 17.12 20.81 -4.89
C LEU A 22 17.65 22.10 -5.53
N ASN A 23 17.16 22.47 -6.72
CA ASN A 23 17.48 23.74 -7.39
C ASN A 23 16.62 24.93 -6.90
N GLY A 24 15.82 24.74 -5.86
CA GLY A 24 14.98 25.78 -5.26
C GLY A 24 13.63 26.01 -5.92
N ARG A 25 13.34 25.37 -7.06
CA ARG A 25 12.04 25.47 -7.75
C ARG A 25 10.97 24.66 -7.00
N GLN A 26 9.75 25.18 -6.98
CA GLN A 26 8.56 24.39 -6.58
C GLN A 26 8.17 23.48 -7.74
N VAL A 27 8.04 22.18 -7.47
CA VAL A 27 7.56 21.20 -8.42
C VAL A 27 6.32 20.55 -7.82
N CYS A 28 5.27 20.43 -8.65
CA CYS A 28 4.03 19.79 -8.25
C CYS A 28 3.71 18.64 -9.19
N MET A 29 3.20 17.56 -8.64
CA MET A 29 2.56 16.49 -9.37
C MET A 29 1.08 16.41 -8.99
N ALA A 30 0.24 16.02 -9.93
CA ALA A 30 -1.19 15.85 -9.70
C ALA A 30 -1.72 14.64 -10.46
N THR A 31 -2.64 13.90 -9.82
CA THR A 31 -3.46 12.87 -10.46
C THR A 31 -4.90 13.34 -10.56
N LYS A 32 -5.59 12.89 -11.60
CA LYS A 32 -7.01 13.24 -11.81
C LYS A 32 -7.91 12.33 -10.97
N PRO A 33 -9.10 12.79 -10.54
CA PRO A 33 -10.11 11.91 -9.99
C PRO A 33 -10.39 10.72 -10.92
N GLY A 34 -10.35 9.50 -10.39
CA GLY A 34 -10.47 8.26 -11.16
C GLY A 34 -9.16 7.68 -11.70
N GLU A 35 -8.05 8.43 -11.66
CA GLU A 35 -6.72 7.87 -11.91
C GLU A 35 -6.19 7.20 -10.64
N VAL A 36 -6.47 5.90 -10.50
CA VAL A 36 -6.15 5.16 -9.28
C VAL A 36 -4.64 4.98 -9.07
N LEU A 37 -4.14 5.46 -7.94
CA LEU A 37 -2.81 5.17 -7.42
C LEU A 37 -2.86 3.91 -6.54
N ARG A 38 -2.16 2.85 -6.96
CA ARG A 38 -2.10 1.60 -6.18
C ARG A 38 -1.00 1.67 -5.12
N HIS A 39 -1.14 0.88 -4.07
CA HIS A 39 -0.06 0.66 -3.12
C HIS A 39 1.17 0.08 -3.85
N ASN A 40 2.37 0.57 -3.51
CA ASN A 40 3.63 0.30 -4.20
C ASN A 40 3.66 0.70 -5.68
N ASN A 41 2.71 1.49 -6.16
CA ASN A 41 2.79 2.01 -7.52
C ASN A 41 3.96 2.99 -7.63
N ILE A 42 4.70 2.92 -8.74
CA ILE A 42 5.78 3.84 -9.04
C ILE A 42 5.36 4.73 -10.21
N LYS A 43 5.44 6.04 -10.03
CA LYS A 43 5.28 7.04 -11.11
C LYS A 43 6.60 7.75 -11.36
N MET A 44 6.79 8.24 -12.58
CA MET A 44 7.98 8.96 -13.02
C MET A 44 7.65 10.41 -13.31
N MET A 45 8.45 11.32 -12.78
CA MET A 45 8.47 12.74 -13.10
C MET A 45 9.68 13.05 -13.98
N LYS A 46 9.40 13.28 -15.27
CA LYS A 46 10.44 13.45 -16.29
C LYS A 46 11.28 14.71 -16.06
N GLY A 47 12.61 14.60 -16.08
CA GLY A 47 13.52 15.74 -16.01
C GLY A 47 13.63 16.42 -14.63
N ILE A 48 13.13 15.80 -13.56
CA ILE A 48 13.22 16.28 -12.17
C ILE A 48 14.24 15.45 -11.35
N GLY A 49 15.05 14.65 -12.02
CA GLY A 49 16.14 13.90 -11.41
C GLY A 49 17.43 14.72 -11.29
N MET A 50 18.52 14.02 -11.01
CA MET A 50 19.84 14.62 -10.86
C MET A 50 20.37 15.13 -12.22
N PRO A 51 21.15 16.24 -12.23
CA PRO A 51 21.79 16.72 -13.44
C PRO A 51 22.78 15.69 -13.99
N VAL A 52 22.84 15.57 -15.32
CA VAL A 52 23.76 14.68 -16.01
C VAL A 52 25.16 15.29 -15.97
N PHE A 53 26.15 14.53 -15.49
CA PHE A 53 27.52 15.02 -15.29
C PHE A 53 28.14 15.68 -16.54
N THR A 54 27.89 15.11 -17.71
CA THR A 54 28.44 15.60 -18.99
C THR A 54 27.65 16.76 -19.58
N LYS A 55 26.39 16.97 -19.16
CA LYS A 55 25.48 17.98 -19.70
C LYS A 55 24.62 18.52 -18.54
N PRO A 56 25.10 19.56 -17.84
CA PRO A 56 24.41 20.10 -16.67
C PRO A 56 22.97 20.61 -16.93
N GLU A 57 22.64 20.91 -18.19
CA GLU A 57 21.27 21.31 -18.59
C GLU A 57 20.31 20.11 -18.73
N ASP A 58 20.85 18.90 -18.87
CA ASP A 58 20.07 17.68 -18.91
C ASP A 58 19.89 17.14 -17.49
N HIS A 59 18.67 16.75 -17.15
CA HIS A 59 18.32 16.14 -15.87
C HIS A 59 17.77 14.74 -16.08
N GLY A 60 18.08 13.82 -15.16
CA GLY A 60 17.44 12.52 -15.09
C GLY A 60 15.97 12.60 -14.67
N ASP A 61 15.38 11.46 -14.35
CA ASP A 61 13.97 11.38 -13.93
C ASP A 61 13.87 11.11 -12.42
N LEU A 62 12.84 11.68 -11.79
CA LEU A 62 12.50 11.38 -10.40
C LEU A 62 11.41 10.31 -10.38
N PHE A 63 11.65 9.23 -9.66
CA PHE A 63 10.64 8.21 -9.42
C PHE A 63 9.97 8.46 -8.06
N VAL A 64 8.69 8.13 -7.93
CA VAL A 64 7.93 8.26 -6.69
C VAL A 64 7.15 6.98 -6.47
N GLN A 65 7.40 6.32 -5.34
CA GLN A 65 6.64 5.15 -4.90
C GLN A 65 5.56 5.58 -3.92
N PHE A 66 4.33 5.12 -4.13
CA PHE A 66 3.19 5.47 -3.28
C PHE A 66 2.90 4.39 -2.25
N LYS A 67 2.75 4.81 -1.00
CA LYS A 67 2.23 3.97 0.09
C LYS A 67 0.83 4.45 0.45
N VAL A 68 -0.16 3.63 0.13
CA VAL A 68 -1.57 3.94 0.43
C VAL A 68 -1.89 3.54 1.86
N ASN A 69 -2.28 4.52 2.67
CA ASN A 69 -2.78 4.34 4.03
C ASN A 69 -4.30 4.16 4.00
N PHE A 70 -4.75 3.02 4.51
CA PHE A 70 -6.17 2.73 4.68
C PHE A 70 -6.72 3.42 5.93
N PRO A 71 -8.01 3.78 5.94
CA PRO A 71 -8.64 4.31 7.14
C PRO A 71 -8.64 3.25 8.26
N PRO A 72 -8.69 3.69 9.53
CA PRO A 72 -8.74 2.78 10.68
C PRO A 72 -10.08 2.01 10.73
N ASP A 73 -10.12 0.97 11.55
CA ASP A 73 -11.35 0.21 11.79
C ASP A 73 -12.47 1.11 12.34
N GLY A 74 -13.68 0.91 11.84
CA GLY A 74 -14.85 1.69 12.25
C GLY A 74 -14.87 3.14 11.74
N PHE A 75 -14.11 3.48 10.69
CA PHE A 75 -14.06 4.85 10.14
C PHE A 75 -15.38 5.41 9.58
N ALA A 76 -16.38 4.55 9.32
CA ALA A 76 -17.63 4.92 8.66
C ALA A 76 -18.84 4.16 9.24
N THR A 77 -20.02 4.78 9.11
CA THR A 77 -21.29 4.17 9.54
C THR A 77 -21.77 3.09 8.55
N PRO A 78 -22.68 2.18 8.95
CA PRO A 78 -23.25 1.19 8.03
C PRO A 78 -23.89 1.80 6.77
N GLU A 79 -24.52 2.99 6.89
CA GLU A 79 -25.13 3.70 5.76
C GLU A 79 -24.08 4.26 4.78
N GLN A 80 -22.97 4.79 5.31
CA GLN A 80 -21.85 5.26 4.50
C GLN A 80 -21.15 4.10 3.79
N LEU A 81 -20.97 2.96 4.48
CA LEU A 81 -20.42 1.74 3.89
C LEU A 81 -21.32 1.17 2.78
N ALA A 82 -22.64 1.18 2.98
CA ALA A 82 -23.59 0.78 1.94
C ALA A 82 -23.49 1.67 0.69
N THR A 83 -23.31 2.98 0.88
CA THR A 83 -23.06 3.90 -0.24
C THR A 83 -21.75 3.58 -0.94
N LEU A 84 -20.67 3.29 -0.19
CA LEU A 84 -19.37 2.93 -0.75
C LEU A 84 -19.44 1.65 -1.60
N GLU A 85 -20.21 0.65 -1.18
CA GLU A 85 -20.45 -0.57 -1.95
C GLU A 85 -21.12 -0.33 -3.32
N THR A 86 -21.89 0.75 -3.48
CA THR A 86 -22.50 1.09 -4.77
C THR A 86 -21.50 1.68 -5.77
N VAL A 87 -20.39 2.25 -5.28
CA VAL A 87 -19.36 2.90 -6.10
C VAL A 87 -18.22 1.93 -6.45
N LEU A 88 -17.90 1.02 -5.53
CA LEU A 88 -16.82 0.04 -5.69
C LEU A 88 -17.26 -1.19 -6.53
N PRO A 89 -16.29 -1.98 -7.03
CA PRO A 89 -16.60 -3.21 -7.75
C PRO A 89 -17.49 -4.17 -6.94
N PRO A 90 -18.41 -4.91 -7.60
CA PRO A 90 -19.36 -5.78 -6.92
C PRO A 90 -18.66 -6.93 -6.20
N ARG A 91 -19.17 -7.30 -5.03
CA ARG A 91 -18.68 -8.44 -4.26
C ARG A 91 -18.93 -9.75 -4.99
N VAL A 92 -17.90 -10.57 -5.11
CA VAL A 92 -18.04 -11.96 -5.58
C VAL A 92 -18.77 -12.75 -4.51
N LYS A 93 -19.93 -13.30 -4.85
CA LYS A 93 -20.70 -14.15 -3.94
C LYS A 93 -20.02 -15.52 -3.85
N ILE A 94 -19.41 -15.80 -2.71
CA ILE A 94 -18.83 -17.11 -2.41
C ILE A 94 -19.91 -17.96 -1.76
N THR A 95 -20.28 -19.07 -2.40
CA THR A 95 -21.14 -20.09 -1.79
C THR A 95 -20.26 -21.07 -1.03
N ALA A 96 -20.39 -21.12 0.29
CA ALA A 96 -19.64 -22.08 1.09
C ALA A 96 -20.04 -23.52 0.70
N PRO A 97 -19.09 -24.44 0.52
CA PRO A 97 -19.39 -25.83 0.23
C PRO A 97 -20.12 -26.50 1.42
N ALA A 98 -20.93 -27.52 1.13
CA ALA A 98 -21.62 -28.28 2.17
C ALA A 98 -20.60 -28.94 3.10
N GLY A 99 -20.72 -28.70 4.41
CA GLY A 99 -19.79 -29.19 5.44
C GLY A 99 -18.62 -28.25 5.76
N ALA A 100 -18.57 -27.04 5.20
CA ALA A 100 -17.54 -26.05 5.56
C ALA A 100 -17.63 -25.63 7.03
N GLN A 101 -16.49 -25.67 7.72
CA GLN A 101 -16.35 -25.15 9.08
C GLN A 101 -16.23 -23.62 9.07
N HIS A 102 -16.96 -22.95 9.95
CA HIS A 102 -16.76 -21.53 10.21
C HIS A 102 -15.59 -21.34 11.17
N VAL A 103 -14.63 -20.50 10.80
CA VAL A 103 -13.45 -20.19 11.60
C VAL A 103 -13.34 -18.67 11.71
N GLU A 104 -13.15 -18.18 12.93
CA GLU A 104 -12.94 -16.76 13.18
C GLU A 104 -11.50 -16.36 12.81
N MET A 105 -11.35 -15.23 12.11
CA MET A 105 -10.05 -14.65 11.82
C MET A 105 -9.59 -13.79 13.00
N THR A 106 -8.35 -13.96 13.44
CA THR A 106 -7.72 -13.14 14.48
C THR A 106 -6.40 -12.61 13.98
N ASP A 107 -6.00 -11.42 14.45
CA ASP A 107 -4.71 -10.84 14.11
C ASP A 107 -3.55 -11.77 14.50
N TYR A 108 -2.58 -11.89 13.59
CA TYR A 108 -1.36 -12.64 13.84
C TYR A 108 -0.53 -11.98 14.94
N LYS A 109 -0.24 -12.74 16.00
CA LYS A 109 0.68 -12.33 17.06
C LYS A 109 1.98 -13.12 16.90
N PRO A 110 3.10 -12.49 16.45
CA PRO A 110 4.36 -13.19 16.30
C PRO A 110 4.81 -13.75 17.66
N GLN A 111 4.99 -15.07 17.73
CA GLN A 111 5.58 -15.70 18.91
C GLN A 111 7.10 -15.55 18.83
N PRO A 112 7.78 -15.17 19.94
CA PRO A 112 9.23 -15.22 20.01
C PRO A 112 9.69 -16.66 19.77
N ARG A 113 10.67 -16.88 18.88
CA ARG A 113 11.40 -18.16 18.89
C ARG A 113 12.13 -18.23 20.22
N LEU A 114 11.75 -19.19 21.06
CA LEU A 114 12.58 -19.57 22.19
C LEU A 114 13.91 -20.08 21.63
N PRO A 115 15.05 -19.70 22.23
CA PRO A 115 16.33 -20.31 21.86
C PRO A 115 16.24 -21.81 22.12
N ASP A 116 16.64 -22.61 21.13
CA ASP A 116 16.75 -24.07 21.27
C ASP A 116 17.67 -24.37 22.47
N THR A 117 17.10 -24.87 23.56
CA THR A 117 17.89 -25.58 24.56
C THR A 117 18.15 -26.96 23.98
N ASP A 118 19.43 -27.30 23.78
CA ASP A 118 19.93 -28.57 23.27
C ASP A 118 19.55 -29.76 24.19
N ASP A 119 18.26 -30.13 24.22
CA ASP A 119 17.81 -31.44 24.70
C ASP A 119 17.25 -32.19 23.50
N GLU A 120 17.92 -33.29 23.17
CA GLU A 120 17.61 -34.18 22.05
C GLU A 120 16.17 -34.73 22.15
N ASP A 121 15.53 -34.89 20.97
CA ASP A 121 14.25 -35.57 20.72
C ASP A 121 12.94 -34.77 20.89
N GLU A 122 12.62 -33.89 19.94
CA GLU A 122 11.36 -33.90 19.16
C GLU A 122 11.27 -32.66 18.26
N ALA A 123 11.45 -32.85 16.94
CA ALA A 123 11.37 -31.78 15.96
C ALA A 123 9.92 -31.30 15.76
N HIS A 124 9.44 -30.40 16.62
CA HIS A 124 8.17 -29.69 16.43
C HIS A 124 8.32 -28.61 15.35
N PHE A 125 8.19 -29.01 14.10
CA PHE A 125 8.01 -28.08 12.98
C PHE A 125 6.61 -27.44 13.04
N ASN A 126 6.47 -26.32 13.75
CA ASN A 126 5.31 -25.45 13.60
C ASN A 126 5.45 -24.64 12.29
N GLY A 127 5.21 -25.32 11.17
CA GLY A 127 5.18 -24.71 9.85
C GLY A 127 3.95 -23.83 9.68
N VAL A 128 4.12 -22.52 9.76
CA VAL A 128 3.10 -21.57 9.28
C VAL A 128 3.17 -21.56 7.76
N GLN A 129 2.16 -22.14 7.11
CA GLN A 129 2.05 -22.09 5.65
C GLN A 129 1.23 -20.87 5.25
N CYS A 130 1.87 -19.90 4.59
CA CYS A 130 1.17 -18.79 3.94
C CYS A 130 0.56 -19.28 2.63
N GLN A 131 -0.69 -18.86 2.34
CA GLN A 131 -1.30 -18.98 1.01
C GLN A 131 -0.96 -17.78 0.14
#